data_AF-A0AAD9TVZ0-F1
#
_entry.id   AF-A0AAD9TVZ0-F1
#
_cell.length_a   1.000
_cell.length_b   1.000
_cell.length_c   1.000
_cell.angle_alpha   90.00
_cell.angle_beta   90.00
_cell.angle_gamma   90.00
#
_symmetry.space_group_name_H-M   'P 1'
#
loop_
_entity.id
_entity.type
_entity.pdbx_description
1 polymer ?
#
loop_
_entity_poly.entity_id
_entity_poly.type
_entity_poly.pdbx_seq_one_letter_code
_entity_poly.pdbx_strand_id
1 'polypeptide(L)'
;MKKDIGWFLSGMIGEVIDVDGGEARDCVGKFMIVRVKSEINKPLKRCLRVDILGDGVKTIMLIKYERLPNHCFKYGVVSHRTNECSEEDIPRVNGEEKPLLGI
;
A
#
# COMPACT_ATOMS: atom_id res chain seq x y z
N MET A 1 5.19 20.30 3.68
CA MET A 1 6.15 19.44 4.44
C MET A 1 7.30 19.12 3.50
N LYS A 2 8.57 19.17 3.95
CA LYS A 2 9.74 18.94 3.08
C LYS A 2 9.84 17.48 2.64
N LYS A 3 10.35 17.22 1.43
CA LYS A 3 10.52 15.88 0.85
C LYS A 3 11.29 14.94 1.78
N ASP A 4 12.34 15.44 2.45
CA ASP A 4 13.16 14.66 3.40
C ASP A 4 12.37 14.13 4.59
N ILE A 5 11.44 14.92 5.13
CA ILE A 5 10.54 14.48 6.21
C ILE A 5 9.64 13.35 5.71
N GLY A 6 9.21 13.44 4.44
CA GLY A 6 8.44 12.39 3.79
C GLY A 6 9.20 11.07 3.68
N TRP A 7 10.45 11.11 3.24
CA TRP A 7 11.34 9.94 3.19
C TRP A 7 11.54 9.34 4.58
N PHE A 8 11.82 10.17 5.58
CA PHE A 8 12.02 9.71 6.96
C PHE A 8 10.77 9.01 7.52
N LEU A 9 9.60 9.65 7.44
CA LEU A 9 8.36 9.11 7.99
C LEU A 9 7.88 7.87 7.23
N SER A 10 7.99 7.86 5.91
CA SER A 10 7.60 6.71 5.09
C SER A 10 8.52 5.50 5.29
N GLY A 11 9.81 5.73 5.60
CA GLY A 11 10.75 4.67 6.01
C GLY A 11 10.32 3.95 7.29
N MET A 12 9.54 4.60 8.16
CA MET A 12 8.94 3.96 9.32
C MET A 12 7.78 3.02 8.94
N ILE A 13 7.20 3.15 7.74
CA ILE A 13 6.11 2.30 7.24
C ILE A 13 6.67 1.07 6.54
N GLY A 14 7.64 1.26 5.63
CA GLY A 14 8.28 0.21 4.83
C GLY A 14 9.40 0.74 3.94
N GLU A 15 9.86 -0.08 3.00
CA GLU A 15 10.86 0.33 1.99
C GLU A 15 10.25 1.41 1.09
N VAL A 16 10.86 2.60 1.05
CA VAL A 16 10.34 3.76 0.31
C VAL A 16 10.73 3.64 -1.15
N ILE A 17 9.73 3.67 -2.03
CA ILE A 17 9.90 3.63 -3.49
C ILE A 17 9.93 5.06 -4.03
N ASP A 18 8.99 5.89 -3.58
CA ASP A 18 8.86 7.27 -4.05
C ASP A 18 8.15 8.15 -3.01
N VAL A 19 8.48 9.43 -3.01
CA VAL A 19 7.87 10.47 -2.17
C VAL A 19 7.55 11.64 -3.06
N ASP A 20 6.26 11.92 -3.25
CA ASP A 20 5.83 13.06 -4.04
C ASP A 20 6.22 14.36 -3.32
N GLY A 21 7.16 15.09 -3.94
CA GLY A 21 7.71 16.34 -3.44
C GLY A 21 6.92 17.58 -3.88
N GLY A 22 5.87 17.41 -4.70
CA GLY A 22 5.02 18.52 -5.16
C GLY A 22 5.48 19.20 -6.45
N GLU A 23 6.29 18.56 -7.30
CA GLU A 23 6.70 19.14 -8.60
C GLU A 23 5.68 18.89 -9.74
N ALA A 24 4.86 17.83 -9.65
CA ALA A 24 3.95 17.44 -10.74
C ALA A 24 2.47 17.78 -10.49
N ARG A 25 2.15 18.25 -9.29
CA ARG A 25 0.88 18.86 -8.89
C ARG A 25 1.19 19.42 -7.51
N ASP A 26 0.78 20.64 -7.28
CA ASP A 26 0.61 21.18 -5.95
C ASP A 26 0.24 20.05 -4.97
N CYS A 27 0.85 20.02 -3.79
CA CYS A 27 0.28 19.33 -2.64
C CYS A 27 -1.06 20.02 -2.27
N VAL A 28 -2.05 20.02 -3.17
CA VAL A 28 -3.39 20.63 -3.00
C VAL A 28 -4.15 19.93 -1.86
N GLY A 29 -3.65 18.79 -1.38
CA GLY A 29 -4.25 18.00 -0.30
C GLY A 29 -3.58 18.18 1.06
N LYS A 30 -4.38 17.98 2.12
CA LYS A 30 -3.94 17.85 3.53
C LYS A 30 -2.98 16.66 3.80
N PHE A 31 -2.47 15.99 2.77
CA PHE A 31 -1.74 14.72 2.87
C PHE A 31 -0.52 14.73 1.95
N MET A 32 0.54 14.08 2.41
CA MET A 32 1.70 13.74 1.58
C MET A 32 1.47 12.37 0.96
N ILE A 33 1.70 12.24 -0.34
CA ILE A 33 1.59 10.97 -1.07
C ILE A 33 2.97 10.32 -1.11
N VAL A 34 3.03 9.06 -0.66
CA VAL A 34 4.25 8.26 -0.64
C VAL A 34 3.94 6.87 -1.19
N ARG A 35 4.89 6.29 -1.93
CA ARG A 35 4.84 4.90 -2.38
C ARG A 35 5.83 4.10 -1.55
N VAL A 36 5.31 3.13 -0.81
CA VAL A 36 6.10 2.23 0.04
C VAL A 36 5.80 0.78 -0.33
N LYS A 37 6.82 -0.05 -0.30
CA LYS A 37 6.67 -1.50 -0.38
C LYS A 37 6.24 -2.01 0.99
N SER A 38 5.13 -2.72 1.03
CA SER A 38 4.61 -3.34 2.26
C SER A 38 4.51 -4.85 2.08
N GLU A 39 4.84 -5.58 3.13
CA GLU A 39 4.59 -7.02 3.20
C GLU A 39 3.09 -7.25 3.36
N ILE A 40 2.46 -7.97 2.42
CA ILE A 40 1.02 -8.28 2.44
C ILE A 40 0.61 -9.21 3.58
N ASN A 41 1.55 -9.99 4.11
CA ASN A 41 1.33 -10.93 5.20
C ASN A 41 1.25 -10.23 6.57
N LYS A 42 1.58 -8.92 6.63
CA LYS A 42 1.53 -8.12 7.84
C LYS A 42 0.35 -7.14 7.76
N PRO A 43 -0.31 -6.85 8.89
CA PRO A 43 -1.37 -5.86 8.90
C PRO A 43 -0.84 -4.48 8.51
N LEU A 44 -1.59 -3.77 7.67
CA LEU A 44 -1.28 -2.40 7.28
C LEU A 44 -1.30 -1.47 8.50
N LYS A 45 -0.27 -0.63 8.65
CA LYS A 45 -0.17 0.35 9.74
C LYS A 45 -1.25 1.43 9.58
N ARG A 46 -2.06 1.67 10.60
CA ARG A 46 -3.13 2.71 10.52
C ARG A 46 -2.66 4.09 10.96
N CYS A 47 -1.63 4.15 11.81
CA CYS A 47 -1.03 5.39 12.27
C CYS A 47 0.44 5.20 12.62
N LEU A 48 1.17 6.30 12.65
CA LEU A 48 2.51 6.40 13.22
C LEU A 48 2.45 7.23 14.50
N ARG A 49 3.19 6.82 15.52
CA ARG A 49 3.42 7.60 16.75
C ARG A 49 4.86 8.06 16.72
N VAL A 50 5.08 9.34 16.45
CA VAL A 50 6.42 9.89 16.21
C VAL A 50 6.62 11.10 17.09
N ASP A 51 7.76 11.17 17.76
CA ASP A 51 8.25 12.40 18.35
C ASP A 51 9.06 13.12 17.28
N ILE A 52 8.47 14.17 16.71
CA ILE A 52 9.04 14.90 15.57
C ILE A 52 10.10 15.89 16.05
N LEU A 53 9.97 16.40 17.28
CA LEU A 53 10.83 17.45 17.83
C LEU A 53 11.94 16.89 18.73
N GLY A 54 11.84 15.63 19.15
CA GLY A 54 12.77 15.01 20.10
C GLY A 54 12.54 15.48 21.54
N ASP A 55 11.38 16.07 21.84
CA ASP A 55 11.02 16.64 23.15
C ASP A 55 10.24 15.66 24.04
N GLY A 56 10.06 14.42 23.57
CA GLY A 56 9.26 13.38 24.22
C GLY A 56 7.77 13.43 23.87
N VAL A 57 7.30 14.47 23.16
CA VAL A 57 5.89 14.64 22.81
C VAL A 57 5.57 13.87 21.53
N LYS A 58 4.83 12.77 21.69
CA LYS A 58 4.43 11.93 20.55
C LYS A 58 3.23 12.53 19.82
N THR A 59 3.41 12.75 18.52
CA THR A 59 2.35 13.08 17.58
C THR A 59 1.81 11.81 16.93
N ILE A 60 0.48 11.70 16.82
CA ILE A 60 -0.17 10.61 16.07
C ILE A 60 -0.43 11.09 14.65
N MET A 61 0.21 10.44 13.69
CA MET A 61 -0.02 10.68 12.26
C MET A 61 -0.90 9.57 11.70
N LEU A 62 -2.06 9.93 11.16
CA LEU A 62 -2.97 8.97 10.53
C LEU A 62 -2.50 8.63 9.12
N ILE A 63 -2.47 7.33 8.79
CA ILE A 63 -2.14 6.85 7.44
C ILE A 63 -3.44 6.65 6.68
N LYS A 64 -3.52 7.23 5.49
CA LYS A 64 -4.58 6.94 4.52
C LYS A 64 -3.97 6.15 3.36
N TYR A 65 -4.52 4.97 3.12
CA TYR A 65 -4.15 4.17 1.96
C TYR A 65 -4.99 4.61 0.77
N GLU A 66 -4.35 4.66 -0.40
CA GLU A 66 -5.11 4.68 -1.65
C GLU A 66 -5.94 3.41 -1.76
N ARG A 67 -7.06 3.51 -2.47
CA ARG A 67 -7.90 2.34 -2.74
C ARG A 67 -7.08 1.32 -3.52
N LEU A 68 -6.98 0.11 -2.98
CA LEU A 68 -6.29 -0.98 -3.67
C LEU A 68 -6.93 -1.17 -5.07
N PRO A 69 -6.12 -1.36 -6.12
CA PRO A 69 -6.65 -1.71 -7.44
C PRO A 69 -7.52 -2.97 -7.36
N ASN A 70 -8.35 -3.19 -8.38
CA ASN A 70 -9.28 -4.33 -8.40
C ASN A 70 -8.55 -5.65 -8.11
N HIS A 71 -9.08 -6.46 -7.22
CA HIS A 71 -8.53 -7.77 -6.87
C HIS A 71 -9.44 -8.86 -7.44
N CYS A 72 -8.89 -9.82 -8.22
CA CYS A 72 -9.67 -10.98 -8.69
C CYS A 72 -9.63 -12.06 -7.62
N PHE A 73 -10.80 -12.40 -7.08
CA PHE A 73 -10.93 -13.45 -6.08
C PHE A 73 -10.68 -14.86 -6.66
N LYS A 74 -10.75 -15.03 -7.99
CA LYS A 74 -10.44 -16.29 -8.68
C LYS A 74 -8.92 -16.54 -8.79
N TYR A 75 -8.13 -15.53 -9.17
CA TYR A 75 -6.66 -15.67 -9.32
C TYR A 75 -5.84 -15.14 -8.15
N GLY A 76 -6.44 -14.44 -7.19
CA GLY A 76 -5.71 -13.84 -6.07
C GLY A 76 -4.70 -12.78 -6.51
N VAL A 77 -4.93 -12.09 -7.64
CA VAL A 77 -4.03 -11.05 -8.18
C VAL A 77 -4.67 -9.66 -8.12
N VAL A 78 -3.83 -8.64 -7.97
CA VAL A 78 -4.21 -7.22 -7.98
C VAL A 78 -4.20 -6.68 -9.42
N SER A 79 -5.04 -5.68 -9.68
CA SER A 79 -5.28 -5.05 -10.98
C SER A 79 -6.02 -5.92 -12.00
N HIS A 80 -6.75 -6.93 -11.54
CA HIS A 80 -7.62 -7.76 -12.37
C HIS A 80 -8.99 -7.86 -11.71
N ARG A 81 -10.08 -7.70 -12.49
CA ARG A 81 -11.43 -7.80 -11.93
C ARG A 81 -11.95 -9.22 -12.07
N THR A 82 -12.75 -9.69 -11.10
CA THR A 82 -13.35 -11.03 -11.16
C THR A 82 -14.15 -11.30 -12.44
N ASN A 83 -14.75 -10.27 -13.04
CA ASN A 83 -15.50 -10.39 -14.30
C ASN A 83 -14.63 -10.38 -15.57
N GLU A 84 -13.33 -10.17 -15.44
CA GLU A 84 -12.34 -10.33 -16.51
C GLU A 84 -11.71 -11.73 -16.47
N CYS A 85 -12.05 -12.54 -15.47
CA CYS A 85 -11.50 -13.89 -15.25
C CYS A 85 -12.21 -14.87 -16.23
N SER A 86 -11.47 -15.61 -17.07
CA SER A 86 -12.07 -16.59 -18.02
C SER A 86 -12.64 -17.78 -17.24
N GLU A 87 -13.72 -18.40 -17.72
CA GLU A 87 -14.32 -19.57 -17.07
C GLU A 87 -13.37 -20.77 -17.04
N GLU A 88 -12.55 -20.94 -18.08
CA GLU A 88 -11.60 -22.05 -18.25
C GLU A 88 -10.37 -21.97 -17.34
N ASP A 89 -10.10 -20.80 -16.76
CA ASP A 89 -8.86 -20.61 -16.02
C ASP A 89 -8.88 -21.30 -14.65
N ILE A 90 -7.72 -21.83 -14.28
CA ILE A 90 -7.48 -22.52 -13.02
C ILE A 90 -7.41 -21.48 -11.88
N PRO A 91 -8.20 -21.62 -10.81
CA PRO A 91 -8.11 -20.70 -9.68
C PRO A 91 -6.78 -20.84 -8.95
N ARG A 92 -6.31 -19.75 -8.37
CA ARG A 92 -5.08 -19.74 -7.58
C ARG A 92 -5.38 -19.71 -6.10
N VAL A 93 -4.76 -20.62 -5.36
CA VAL A 93 -4.84 -20.69 -3.89
C VAL A 93 -3.42 -20.50 -3.35
N ASN A 94 -3.20 -19.45 -2.56
CA ASN A 94 -1.88 -19.07 -2.04
C ASN A 94 -0.83 -18.76 -3.13
N GLY A 95 -1.26 -18.26 -4.28
CA GLY A 95 -0.36 -17.92 -5.40
C GLY A 95 0.00 -19.09 -6.30
N GLU A 96 -0.49 -20.30 -6.03
CA GLU A 96 -0.30 -21.48 -6.86
C GLU A 96 -1.58 -21.80 -7.64
N GLU A 97 -1.45 -22.17 -8.92
CA GLU A 97 -2.56 -22.70 -9.71
C GLU A 97 -3.00 -24.04 -9.13
N LYS A 98 -4.24 -24.11 -8.64
CA LYS A 98 -4.82 -25.34 -8.10
C LYS A 98 -6.12 -25.67 -8.83
N PRO A 99 -6.12 -26.73 -9.66
CA PRO A 99 -7.36 -27.28 -10.21
C PRO A 99 -8.32 -27.59 -9.06
N LEU A 100 -9.59 -27.15 -9.17
CA LEU A 100 -10.58 -27.35 -8.11
C LEU A 100 -10.98 -28.82 -7.94
N LEU A 101 -10.69 -29.69 -8.91
CA LEU A 101 -10.87 -31.13 -8.84
C LEU A 101 -9.81 -31.80 -9.71
N GLY A 102 -9.21 -32.88 -9.19
CA GLY A 102 -8.27 -33.72 -9.93
C GLY A 102 -8.97 -34.49 -11.05
N ILE A 103 -8.92 -33.92 -12.25
CA ILE A 103 -9.01 -34.62 -13.54
C ILE A 103 -7.78 -34.21 -14.33
#